data_AF-A0A6G6X0L8-F1
#
_entry.id   AF-A0A6G6X0L8-F1
#
_cell.length_a   1.000
_cell.length_b   1.000
_cell.length_c   1.000
_cell.angle_alpha   90.00
_cell.angle_beta   90.00
_cell.angle_gamma   90.00
#
_symmetry.space_group_name_H-M   'P 1'
#
loop_
_entity.id
_entity.type
_entity.pdbx_description
1 polymer ?
#
loop_
_entity_poly.entity_id
_entity_poly.type
_entity_poly.pdbx_seq_one_letter_code
_entity_poly.pdbx_strand_id
1 'polypeptide(L)'
;MPRFLPEMQIQANTEKTSDGWRAVVAEYLTLYTDDTLANIPDDAAMRARELEAVSVKLALDLSLEKVLLPQLSLKRSQLFNLDGKPLAQIAYLSPYDGPVAFCIIADGGADQAIRFEQRSGENIAYWSTAGHAFMLIGKIPRSDLEPLAASLAKRVT
;
A
#
# COMPACT_ATOMS: atom_id res chain seq x y z
N MET A 1 -11.56 44.42 31.76
CA MET A 1 -11.78 43.71 30.48
C MET A 1 -10.55 42.86 30.17
N PRO A 2 -10.69 41.54 30.01
CA PRO A 2 -9.67 40.72 29.36
C PRO A 2 -10.18 40.15 28.04
N ARG A 3 -9.64 40.73 26.96
CA ARG A 3 -9.16 40.12 25.70
C ARG A 3 -9.80 38.79 25.26
N PHE A 4 -10.66 38.88 24.24
CA PHE A 4 -11.04 37.77 23.37
C PHE A 4 -9.79 37.13 22.74
N LEU A 5 -9.63 35.82 22.89
CA LEU A 5 -8.73 35.01 22.08
C LEU A 5 -9.40 34.75 20.73
N PRO A 6 -8.69 34.80 19.59
CA PRO A 6 -9.31 34.48 18.31
C PRO A 6 -9.60 32.99 18.24
N GLU A 7 -10.83 32.65 17.84
CA GLU A 7 -11.24 31.29 17.49
C GLU A 7 -10.28 30.78 16.40
N MET A 8 -9.46 29.80 16.76
CA MET A 8 -8.64 29.07 15.80
C MET A 8 -9.62 28.33 14.90
N GLN A 9 -9.86 28.86 13.70
CA GLN A 9 -10.67 28.25 12.66
C GLN A 9 -10.23 26.80 12.46
N ILE A 10 -11.02 25.86 12.98
CA ILE A 10 -10.94 24.45 12.62
C ILE A 10 -11.54 24.35 11.22
N GLN A 11 -10.76 24.73 10.23
CA GLN A 11 -11.16 24.65 8.83
C GLN A 11 -9.96 24.18 8.02
N ALA A 12 -9.71 22.86 8.11
CA ALA A 12 -9.20 22.02 7.02
C ALA A 12 -8.76 20.68 7.62
N ASN A 13 -9.65 19.68 7.63
CA ASN A 13 -9.17 18.31 7.80
C ASN A 13 -9.96 17.28 6.98
N THR A 14 -10.83 17.74 6.08
CA THR A 14 -11.65 16.90 5.20
C THR A 14 -10.89 16.43 3.94
N GLU A 15 -9.64 16.85 3.73
CA GLU A 15 -8.74 16.31 2.68
C GLU A 15 -7.72 15.29 3.22
N LYS A 16 -7.77 14.99 4.53
CA LYS A 16 -6.72 14.29 5.28
C LYS A 16 -6.97 12.80 5.48
N THR A 17 -7.70 12.15 4.58
CA THR A 17 -8.03 10.72 4.73
C THR A 17 -7.51 9.85 3.60
N SER A 18 -7.55 10.28 2.35
CA SER A 18 -7.02 9.46 1.25
C SER A 18 -5.53 9.66 1.00
N ASP A 19 -4.97 10.86 1.23
CA ASP A 19 -3.56 11.14 1.02
C ASP A 19 -2.66 10.80 2.22
N GLY A 20 -3.20 10.95 3.43
CA GLY A 20 -2.44 10.81 4.67
C GLY A 20 -1.83 9.42 4.84
N TRP A 21 -2.58 8.36 4.55
CA TRP A 21 -2.07 7.00 4.72
C TRP A 21 -0.99 6.64 3.69
N ARG A 22 -1.10 7.13 2.45
CA ARG A 22 -0.06 6.94 1.43
C ARG A 22 1.25 7.63 1.84
N ALA A 23 1.16 8.81 2.46
CA ALA A 23 2.33 9.49 3.00
C ALA A 23 3.01 8.66 4.11
N VAL A 24 2.24 8.12 5.06
CA VAL A 24 2.77 7.23 6.12
C VAL A 24 3.42 5.98 5.52
N VAL A 25 2.78 5.37 4.52
CA VAL A 25 3.35 4.22 3.80
C VAL A 25 4.67 4.57 3.13
N ALA A 26 4.70 5.66 2.38
CA ALA A 26 5.91 6.11 1.69
C ALA A 26 7.04 6.40 2.68
N GLU A 27 6.73 6.99 3.84
CA GLU A 27 7.72 7.28 4.87
C GLU A 27 8.31 6.01 5.50
N TYR A 28 7.49 5.07 5.97
CA TYR A 28 8.06 3.88 6.61
C TYR A 28 8.77 2.97 5.59
N LEU A 29 8.34 2.96 4.32
CA LEU A 29 8.96 2.10 3.31
C LEU A 29 10.41 2.52 3.02
N THR A 30 10.77 3.78 3.29
CA THR A 30 12.18 4.23 3.21
C THR A 30 13.11 3.49 4.18
N LEU A 31 12.56 2.86 5.22
CA LEU A 31 13.32 2.04 6.17
C LEU A 31 13.61 0.63 5.62
N TYR A 32 12.90 0.22 4.57
CA TYR A 32 13.09 -1.11 3.98
C TYR A 32 14.32 -1.11 3.09
N THR A 33 15.10 -2.16 3.23
CA THR A 33 16.26 -2.47 2.41
C THR A 33 16.10 -3.87 1.83
N ASP A 34 16.98 -4.24 0.90
CA ASP A 34 17.09 -5.61 0.41
C ASP A 34 17.24 -6.59 1.57
N ASP A 35 18.11 -6.28 2.55
CA ASP A 35 18.34 -7.10 3.75
C ASP A 35 17.09 -7.28 4.63
N THR A 36 16.19 -6.29 4.63
CA THR A 36 14.91 -6.36 5.36
C THR A 36 14.02 -7.49 4.84
N LEU A 37 14.16 -7.85 3.56
CA LEU A 37 13.33 -8.85 2.88
C LEU A 37 14.10 -10.11 2.45
N ALA A 38 15.41 -10.03 2.26
CA ALA A 38 16.25 -11.10 1.73
C ALA A 38 16.27 -12.34 2.64
N ASN A 39 16.25 -12.14 3.95
CA ASN A 39 16.29 -13.22 4.94
C ASN A 39 14.93 -13.90 5.17
N ILE A 40 13.87 -13.45 4.51
CA ILE A 40 12.56 -14.10 4.62
C ILE A 40 12.54 -15.33 3.71
N PRO A 41 12.31 -16.54 4.25
CA PRO A 41 12.28 -17.77 3.46
C PRO A 41 11.20 -17.73 2.38
N ASP A 42 11.51 -18.35 1.24
CA ASP A 42 10.55 -18.60 0.18
C ASP A 42 9.71 -19.84 0.53
N ASP A 43 8.56 -19.61 1.15
CA ASP A 43 7.64 -20.65 1.59
C ASP A 43 6.22 -20.28 1.15
N ALA A 44 5.73 -20.97 0.12
CA ALA A 44 4.41 -20.74 -0.45
C ALA A 44 3.26 -21.00 0.54
N ALA A 45 3.40 -21.99 1.44
CA ALA A 45 2.38 -22.29 2.44
C ALA A 45 2.32 -21.18 3.49
N MET A 46 3.47 -20.62 3.86
CA MET A 46 3.54 -19.45 4.73
C MET A 46 2.92 -18.22 4.05
N ARG A 47 3.27 -17.93 2.79
CA ARG A 47 2.67 -16.81 2.03
C ARG A 47 1.16 -16.94 1.89
N ALA A 48 0.64 -18.15 1.66
CA ALA A 48 -0.80 -18.39 1.58
C ALA A 48 -1.51 -18.09 2.91
N ARG A 49 -0.94 -18.52 4.05
CA ARG A 49 -1.49 -18.25 5.39
C ARG A 49 -1.46 -16.76 5.74
N GLU A 50 -0.37 -16.08 5.40
CA GLU A 50 -0.26 -14.62 5.58
C GLU A 50 -1.29 -13.87 4.74
N LEU A 51 -1.50 -14.30 3.48
CA LEU A 51 -2.53 -13.74 2.59
C LEU A 51 -3.94 -13.99 3.13
N GLU A 52 -4.24 -15.18 3.63
CA GLU A 52 -5.53 -15.48 4.26
C GLU A 52 -5.81 -14.54 5.44
N ALA A 53 -4.81 -14.31 6.30
CA ALA A 53 -4.94 -13.42 7.44
C ALA A 53 -5.26 -11.96 7.04
N VAL A 54 -4.59 -11.41 6.02
CA VAL A 54 -4.88 -10.06 5.50
C VAL A 54 -6.24 -10.02 4.78
N SER A 55 -6.57 -11.03 3.99
CA SER A 55 -7.84 -11.15 3.25
C SER A 55 -9.04 -11.08 4.18
N VAL A 56 -9.02 -11.87 5.26
CA VAL A 56 -10.09 -11.91 6.26
C VAL A 56 -10.27 -10.55 6.93
N LYS A 57 -9.18 -9.83 7.25
CA LYS A 57 -9.27 -8.52 7.91
C LYS A 57 -9.69 -7.39 6.99
N LEU A 58 -9.38 -7.48 5.70
CA LEU A 58 -9.82 -6.51 4.71
C LEU A 58 -11.19 -6.81 4.09
N ALA A 59 -11.75 -8.00 4.36
CA ALA A 59 -12.91 -8.53 3.63
C ALA A 59 -12.71 -8.46 2.10
N LEU A 60 -11.50 -8.84 1.66
CA LEU A 60 -11.07 -8.79 0.26
C LEU A 60 -10.42 -10.13 -0.11
N ASP A 61 -10.76 -10.68 -1.27
CA ASP A 61 -10.18 -11.94 -1.74
C ASP A 61 -8.78 -11.71 -2.33
N LEU A 62 -7.76 -11.98 -1.50
CA LEU A 62 -6.36 -12.01 -1.90
C LEU A 62 -5.85 -13.46 -1.85
N SER A 63 -5.55 -14.00 -3.02
CA SER A 63 -4.88 -15.28 -3.22
C SER A 63 -3.48 -15.06 -3.80
N LEU A 64 -2.62 -16.09 -3.73
CA LEU A 64 -1.29 -16.03 -4.37
C LEU A 64 -1.40 -15.64 -5.85
N GLU A 65 -2.33 -16.25 -6.59
CA GLU A 65 -2.54 -15.97 -8.02
C GLU A 65 -2.90 -14.51 -8.31
N LYS A 66 -3.61 -13.85 -7.39
CA LYS A 66 -4.01 -12.45 -7.54
C LYS A 66 -2.89 -11.46 -7.27
N VAL A 67 -1.96 -11.81 -6.37
CA VAL A 67 -0.93 -10.88 -5.90
C VAL A 67 0.45 -11.15 -6.50
N LEU A 68 0.70 -12.33 -7.07
CA LEU A 68 1.97 -12.59 -7.75
C LEU A 68 2.21 -11.61 -8.90
N LEU A 69 3.43 -11.07 -8.93
CA LEU A 69 3.88 -10.09 -9.90
C LEU A 69 5.10 -10.63 -10.66
N PRO A 70 5.19 -10.43 -11.98
CA PRO A 70 6.32 -10.89 -12.75
C PRO A 70 7.61 -10.26 -12.25
N GLN A 71 8.67 -11.06 -12.15
CA GLN A 71 10.02 -10.64 -11.73
C GLN A 71 10.14 -10.12 -10.29
N LEU A 72 9.06 -10.08 -9.51
CA LEU A 72 9.08 -9.68 -8.11
C LEU A 72 8.88 -10.91 -7.21
N SER A 73 9.80 -11.10 -6.26
CA SER A 73 9.69 -12.19 -5.29
C SER A 73 8.72 -11.79 -4.19
N LEU A 74 7.60 -12.50 -4.03
CA LEU A 74 6.68 -12.28 -2.90
C LEU A 74 7.33 -12.73 -1.59
N LYS A 75 7.60 -11.78 -0.68
CA LYS A 75 8.35 -12.04 0.55
C LYS A 75 7.48 -12.13 1.79
N ARG A 76 6.37 -11.40 1.87
CA ARG A 76 5.49 -11.43 3.05
C ARG A 76 4.16 -10.74 2.78
N SER A 77 3.11 -11.17 3.48
CA SER A 77 1.91 -10.35 3.70
C SER A 77 1.73 -10.09 5.20
N GLN A 78 1.39 -8.86 5.57
CA GLN A 78 1.24 -8.48 6.98
C GLN A 78 0.19 -7.38 7.18
N LEU A 79 -0.35 -7.31 8.39
CA LEU A 79 -1.31 -6.30 8.81
C LEU A 79 -0.66 -5.28 9.74
N PHE A 80 -0.97 -4.02 9.48
CA PHE A 80 -0.72 -2.89 10.35
C PHE A 80 -2.04 -2.28 10.81
N ASN A 81 -1.98 -1.53 11.89
CA ASN A 81 -3.08 -0.69 12.35
C ASN A 81 -2.71 0.77 12.11
N LEU A 82 -3.43 1.44 11.23
CA LEU A 82 -3.27 2.86 10.96
C LEU A 82 -4.53 3.59 11.43
N ASP A 83 -4.42 4.34 12.53
CA ASP A 83 -5.54 5.10 13.11
C ASP A 83 -6.81 4.25 13.33
N GLY A 84 -6.64 3.00 13.78
CA GLY A 84 -7.73 2.06 14.03
C GLY A 84 -8.23 1.32 12.78
N LYS A 85 -7.66 1.59 11.60
CA LYS A 85 -8.00 0.95 10.34
C LYS A 85 -6.97 -0.13 9.97
N PRO A 86 -7.41 -1.30 9.49
CA PRO A 86 -6.50 -2.33 9.00
C PRO A 86 -5.84 -1.87 7.70
N LEU A 87 -4.51 -1.84 7.71
CA LEU A 87 -3.66 -1.61 6.54
C LEU A 87 -2.91 -2.90 6.24
N ALA A 88 -3.21 -3.57 5.14
CA ALA A 88 -2.39 -4.68 4.69
C ALA A 88 -1.21 -4.17 3.87
N GLN A 89 -0.07 -4.84 4.03
CA GLN A 89 1.08 -4.73 3.15
C GLN A 89 1.44 -6.11 2.62
N ILE A 90 1.57 -6.20 1.30
CA ILE A 90 2.15 -7.35 0.60
C ILE A 90 3.50 -6.88 0.05
N ALA A 91 4.58 -7.39 0.61
CA ALA A 91 5.95 -6.98 0.32
C ALA A 91 6.60 -7.91 -0.69
N TYR A 92 7.24 -7.31 -1.68
CA TYR A 92 8.04 -7.98 -2.70
C TYR A 92 9.47 -7.46 -2.70
N LEU A 93 10.37 -8.27 -3.24
CA LEU A 93 11.74 -7.88 -3.53
C LEU A 93 11.95 -7.91 -5.05
N SER A 94 12.27 -6.75 -5.63
CA SER A 94 12.80 -6.64 -7.00
C SER A 94 14.27 -7.08 -6.99
N PRO A 95 14.72 -7.88 -7.98
CA PRO A 95 16.13 -8.22 -8.12
C PRO A 95 17.01 -7.03 -8.52
N TYR A 96 16.41 -5.91 -8.96
CA TYR A 96 17.14 -4.73 -9.46
C TYR A 96 16.89 -3.46 -8.66
N ASP A 97 15.68 -3.30 -8.10
CA ASP A 97 15.21 -2.02 -7.55
C ASP A 97 14.92 -2.07 -6.04
N GLY A 98 15.17 -3.23 -5.41
CA GLY A 98 14.94 -3.44 -3.99
C GLY A 98 13.46 -3.61 -3.61
N PRO A 99 13.05 -3.17 -2.41
CA PRO A 99 11.70 -3.39 -1.90
C PRO A 99 10.59 -2.74 -2.74
N VAL A 100 9.51 -3.49 -2.95
CA VAL A 100 8.26 -3.02 -3.53
C VAL A 100 7.13 -3.45 -2.60
N ALA A 101 6.15 -2.60 -2.34
CA ALA A 101 5.01 -2.93 -1.50
C ALA A 101 3.68 -2.64 -2.19
N PHE A 102 2.76 -3.60 -2.12
CA PHE A 102 1.36 -3.42 -2.44
C PHE A 102 0.56 -3.27 -1.14
N CYS A 103 0.01 -2.08 -0.90
CA CYS A 103 -0.70 -1.72 0.30
C CYS A 103 -2.19 -1.51 0.03
N ILE A 104 -3.03 -1.92 0.98
CA ILE A 104 -4.49 -1.90 0.87
C ILE A 104 -5.10 -1.46 2.20
N ILE A 105 -6.02 -0.50 2.16
CA ILE A 105 -6.81 -0.06 3.32
C ILE A 105 -8.30 -0.15 3.02
N ALA A 106 -9.07 -0.69 3.97
CA ALA A 106 -10.54 -0.79 3.90
C ALA A 106 -11.22 0.54 4.31
N ASP A 107 -10.85 1.61 3.61
CA ASP A 107 -11.42 2.96 3.73
C ASP A 107 -11.24 3.71 2.41
N GLY A 108 -11.56 3.02 1.31
CA GLY A 108 -11.60 3.62 -0.02
C GLY A 108 -12.73 4.61 -0.09
N GLY A 109 -12.41 5.86 -0.46
CA GLY A 109 -13.41 6.84 -0.84
C GLY A 109 -14.08 6.47 -2.17
N ALA A 110 -14.52 7.48 -2.93
CA ALA A 110 -15.10 7.25 -4.26
C ALA A 110 -14.14 6.46 -5.18
N ASP A 111 -14.72 5.68 -6.08
CA ASP A 111 -13.95 4.95 -7.10
C ASP A 111 -13.06 5.92 -7.89
N GLN A 112 -11.83 5.49 -8.15
CA GLN A 112 -10.83 6.28 -8.83
C GLN A 112 -9.96 5.37 -9.68
N ALA A 113 -9.83 5.71 -10.96
CA ALA A 113 -8.88 5.07 -11.86
C ALA A 113 -7.44 5.28 -11.38
N ILE A 114 -6.54 4.38 -11.80
CA ILE A 114 -5.12 4.44 -11.41
C ILE A 114 -4.53 5.83 -11.70
N ARG A 115 -3.92 6.41 -10.67
CA ARG A 115 -3.13 7.64 -10.72
C ARG A 115 -1.72 7.37 -10.24
N PHE A 116 -0.85 8.31 -10.56
CA PHE A 116 0.57 8.21 -10.29
C PHE A 116 1.07 9.44 -9.56
N GLU A 117 2.00 9.23 -8.66
CA GLU A 117 2.76 10.27 -7.97
C GLU A 117 4.15 9.75 -7.60
N GLN A 118 4.99 10.64 -7.08
CA GLN A 118 6.30 10.31 -6.56
C GLN A 118 6.45 10.96 -5.18
N ARG A 119 6.97 10.21 -4.20
CA ARG A 119 7.25 10.71 -2.85
C ARG A 119 8.55 10.11 -2.36
N SER A 120 9.43 10.92 -1.76
CA SER A 120 10.67 10.43 -1.13
C SER A 120 11.55 9.55 -2.02
N GLY A 121 11.53 9.75 -3.35
CA GLY A 121 12.26 8.95 -4.32
C GLY A 121 11.57 7.65 -4.75
N GLU A 122 10.40 7.34 -4.19
CA GLU A 122 9.58 6.18 -4.53
C GLU A 122 8.52 6.54 -5.57
N ASN A 123 8.32 5.67 -6.56
CA ASN A 123 7.21 5.78 -7.50
C ASN A 123 5.96 5.13 -6.90
N ILE A 124 4.81 5.77 -7.06
CA ILE A 124 3.55 5.34 -6.47
C ILE A 124 2.48 5.26 -7.56
N ALA A 125 1.80 4.12 -7.64
CA ALA A 125 0.56 3.95 -8.37
C ALA A 125 -0.57 3.68 -7.37
N TYR A 126 -1.65 4.44 -7.42
CA TYR A 126 -2.75 4.32 -6.47
C TYR A 126 -4.12 4.40 -7.14
N TRP A 127 -5.10 3.71 -6.56
CA TRP A 127 -6.48 3.67 -7.03
C TRP A 127 -7.43 3.35 -5.88
N SER A 128 -8.73 3.52 -6.10
CA SER A 128 -9.77 3.09 -5.17
C SER A 128 -10.94 2.50 -5.93
N THR A 129 -11.55 1.48 -5.35
CA THR A 129 -12.74 0.84 -5.90
C THR A 129 -13.38 -0.04 -4.83
N ALA A 130 -14.71 -0.14 -4.87
CA ALA A 130 -15.49 -1.03 -4.00
C ALA A 130 -15.23 -0.82 -2.49
N GLY A 131 -14.89 0.40 -2.07
CA GLY A 131 -14.62 0.72 -0.66
C GLY A 131 -13.21 0.38 -0.17
N HIS A 132 -12.30 -0.02 -1.06
CA HIS A 132 -10.88 -0.20 -0.76
C HIS A 132 -10.02 0.84 -1.48
N ALA A 133 -8.96 1.29 -0.84
CA ALA A 133 -7.90 2.08 -1.47
C ALA A 133 -6.62 1.26 -1.54
N PHE A 134 -5.93 1.40 -2.67
CA PHE A 134 -4.82 0.57 -3.09
C PHE A 134 -3.62 1.45 -3.44
N MET A 135 -2.42 0.93 -3.18
CA MET A 135 -1.17 1.62 -3.48
C MET A 135 -0.09 0.59 -3.79
N LEU A 136 0.53 0.66 -4.97
CA LEU A 136 1.78 -0.01 -5.29
C LEU A 136 2.90 1.03 -5.24
N ILE A 137 3.94 0.76 -4.46
CA ILE A 137 5.05 1.68 -4.20
C ILE A 137 6.39 0.96 -4.26
N GLY A 138 7.40 1.61 -4.84
CA GLY A 138 8.79 1.17 -4.82
C GLY A 138 9.69 2.08 -5.67
N LYS A 139 11.00 1.85 -5.60
CA LYS A 139 12.00 2.56 -6.43
C LYS A 139 12.01 2.09 -7.88
N ILE A 140 11.31 0.98 -8.16
CA ILE A 140 11.12 0.45 -9.51
C ILE A 140 10.67 1.56 -10.46
N PRO A 141 11.24 1.66 -11.68
CA PRO A 141 10.90 2.71 -12.63
C PRO A 141 9.39 2.77 -12.89
N ARG A 142 8.87 3.98 -13.07
CA ARG A 142 7.44 4.17 -13.34
C ARG A 142 6.95 3.31 -14.51
N SER A 143 7.72 3.23 -15.60
CA SER A 143 7.40 2.41 -16.79
C SER A 143 7.14 0.93 -16.48
N ASP A 144 7.75 0.41 -15.41
CA ASP A 144 7.57 -0.97 -14.96
C ASP A 144 6.52 -1.06 -13.85
N LEU A 145 6.38 -0.02 -13.01
CA LEU A 145 5.34 0.06 -11.97
C LEU A 145 3.91 0.11 -12.56
N GLU A 146 3.69 0.89 -13.62
CA GLU A 146 2.35 1.06 -14.21
C GLU A 146 1.71 -0.26 -14.66
N PRO A 147 2.37 -1.12 -15.45
CA PRO A 147 1.77 -2.38 -15.87
C PRO A 147 1.54 -3.33 -14.69
N LEU A 148 2.39 -3.31 -13.65
CA LEU A 148 2.18 -4.11 -12.44
C LEU A 148 0.92 -3.67 -11.67
N ALA A 149 0.74 -2.36 -11.48
CA ALA A 149 -0.44 -1.79 -10.83
C ALA A 149 -1.72 -2.09 -11.63
N ALA A 150 -1.69 -1.94 -12.96
CA ALA A 150 -2.82 -2.29 -13.83
C ALA A 150 -3.16 -3.79 -13.76
N SER A 151 -2.14 -4.64 -13.64
CA SER A 151 -2.29 -6.08 -13.46
C SER A 151 -2.97 -6.43 -12.13
N LEU A 152 -2.55 -5.79 -11.03
CA LEU A 152 -3.16 -5.96 -9.71
C LEU A 152 -4.60 -5.49 -9.72
N ALA A 153 -4.87 -4.27 -10.20
CA ALA A 153 -6.21 -3.72 -10.24
C ALA A 153 -7.19 -4.72 -10.89
N LYS A 154 -6.88 -5.24 -12.08
CA LYS A 154 -7.72 -6.23 -12.77
C LYS A 154 -8.01 -7.53 -11.98
N ARG A 155 -7.17 -7.90 -11.01
CA ARG A 155 -7.28 -9.16 -10.26
C ARG A 155 -7.91 -9.01 -8.88
N VAL A 156 -7.80 -7.82 -8.29
CA VAL A 156 -8.24 -7.55 -6.90
C VAL A 156 -9.47 -6.65 -6.83
N THR A 157 -9.98 -6.16 -7.97
CA THR A 157 -11.12 -5.25 -8.06
C THR A 157 -12.26 -5.85 -8.86
#